data_AF-A0A1F7IDU2-F1
#
_entry.id   AF-A0A1F7IDU2-F1
#
_cell.length_a   1.000
_cell.length_b   1.000
_cell.length_c   1.000
_cell.angle_alpha   90.00
_cell.angle_beta   90.00
_cell.angle_gamma   90.00
#
_symmetry.space_group_name_H-M   'P 1'
#
loop_
_entity.id
_entity.type
_entity.pdbx_description
1 polymer ?
#
loop_
_entity_poly.entity_id
_entity_poly.type
_entity_poly.pdbx_seq_one_letter_code
_entity_poly.pdbx_strand_id
1 'polypeptide(L)' 'MKNCFIYLRVSTLEQSNEGFSIENQKRTCIEFAKLKGYHVKQVFIDDKSGRTTDRPALQEMLKIINKK' A
#
# COMPACT_ATOMS: atom_id res chain seq x y z
N MET A 1 19.26 -7.42 -5.24
CA MET A 1 17.84 -7.47 -4.84
C MET A 1 17.27 -6.07 -4.95
N LYS A 2 16.16 -5.85 -5.67
CA LYS A 2 15.56 -4.51 -5.82
C LYS A 2 14.68 -4.20 -4.61
N ASN A 3 14.69 -2.96 -4.13
CA ASN A 3 13.78 -2.52 -3.07
C ASN A 3 12.44 -2.07 -3.67
N CYS A 4 11.34 -2.31 -2.96
CA CYS A 4 10.03 -1.79 -3.32
C CYS A 4 9.24 -1.32 -2.08
N PHE A 5 8.22 -0.53 -2.35
CA PHE A 5 7.18 -0.14 -1.38
C PHE A 5 5.84 -0.70 -1.83
N ILE A 6 4.93 -0.94 -0.90
CA ILE A 6 3.56 -1.36 -1.18
C ILE A 6 2.62 -0.27 -0.65
N TYR A 7 1.65 0.14 -1.47
CA TYR A 7 0.59 1.06 -1.08
C TYR A 7 -0.77 0.40 -1.27
N LEU A 8 -1.56 0.35 -0.22
CA LEU A 8 -2.87 -0.32 -0.15
C LEU A 8 -3.94 0.71 0.19
N ARG A 9 -5.18 0.48 -0.27
CA ARG A 9 -6.28 1.41 0.01
C ARG A 9 -7.65 0.74 0.01
N VAL A 10 -8.53 1.23 0.86
CA VAL A 10 -10.00 1.07 0.75
C VAL A 10 -10.68 2.44 0.76
N SER A 11 -11.93 2.55 0.30
CA SER A 11 -12.61 3.86 0.26
C SER A 11 -13.35 4.19 1.55
N THR A 12 -13.66 3.19 2.37
CA THR A 12 -14.19 3.30 3.73
C THR A 12 -13.64 2.16 4.61
N LEU A 13 -13.67 2.35 5.93
CA LEU A 13 -13.33 1.31 6.93
C LEU A 13 -14.27 0.10 6.87
N GLU A 14 -15.55 0.29 6.55
CA GLU A 14 -16.48 -0.84 6.38
C GLU A 14 -16.05 -1.76 5.23
N GLN A 15 -15.53 -1.20 4.14
CA GLN A 15 -15.03 -1.98 3.01
C GLN A 15 -13.79 -2.82 3.34
N SER A 16 -12.98 -2.46 4.35
CA SER A 16 -11.88 -3.33 4.77
C SER A 16 -12.35 -4.60 5.47
N ASN A 17 -13.57 -4.60 6.01
CA ASN A 17 -14.10 -5.72 6.81
C ASN A 17 -14.97 -6.68 5.98
N GLU A 18 -15.55 -6.24 4.85
CA GLU A 18 -16.59 -7.01 4.12
C GLU A 18 -16.13 -7.79 2.86
N GLY A 19 -14.83 -7.93 2.59
CA GLY A 19 -14.33 -8.92 1.60
C GLY A 19 -13.26 -8.46 0.61
N PHE A 20 -13.08 -7.16 0.42
CA PHE A 20 -11.90 -6.58 -0.24
C PHE A 20 -10.91 -6.05 0.80
N SER A 21 -10.56 -6.91 1.76
CA SER A 21 -9.77 -6.52 2.92
C SER A 21 -8.38 -6.04 2.53
N ILE A 22 -7.88 -5.06 3.29
CA ILE A 22 -6.48 -4.63 3.20
C ILE A 22 -5.53 -5.81 3.40
N GLU A 23 -5.89 -6.78 4.23
CA GLU A 23 -5.10 -7.98 4.47
C GLU A 23 -4.95 -8.85 3.21
N ASN A 24 -6.02 -9.02 2.42
CA ASN A 24 -5.92 -9.72 1.13
C ASN A 24 -5.04 -8.97 0.14
N GLN A 25 -5.19 -7.64 0.03
CA GLN A 25 -4.35 -6.83 -0.85
C GLN A 25 -2.87 -6.92 -0.43
N LYS A 26 -2.60 -6.84 0.87
CA LYS A 26 -1.26 -6.96 1.47
C LYS A 26 -0.62 -8.29 1.13
N ARG A 27 -1.33 -9.40 1.33
CA ARG A 27 -0.85 -10.75 1.03
C ARG A 27 -0.48 -10.87 -0.45
N THR A 28 -1.37 -10.49 -1.36
CA THR A 28 -1.13 -10.56 -2.80
C THR A 28 0.07 -9.72 -3.23
N CYS A 29 0.21 -8.49 -2.73
CA CYS A 29 1.35 -7.63 -3.07
C CYS A 29 2.68 -8.18 -2.53
N ILE A 30 2.68 -8.73 -1.30
CA ILE A 30 3.87 -9.34 -0.70
C ILE A 30 4.28 -10.60 -1.47
N GLU A 31 3.33 -11.47 -1.83
CA GLU A 31 3.58 -12.68 -2.64
C GLU A 31 4.17 -12.30 -4.00
N PHE A 32 3.60 -11.30 -4.68
CA PHE A 32 4.13 -10.79 -5.93
C PHE A 32 5.56 -10.25 -5.78
N ALA A 33 5.83 -9.44 -4.74
CA ALA A 33 7.16 -8.90 -4.47
C ALA A 33 8.17 -10.02 -4.23
N LYS A 34 7.80 -11.06 -3.45
CA LYS A 34 8.63 -12.24 -3.22
C LYS A 34 8.94 -12.99 -4.53
N LEU A 35 7.92 -13.26 -5.35
CA LEU A 35 8.08 -13.93 -6.65
C LEU A 35 8.99 -13.17 -7.61
N LYS A 36 9.03 -11.84 -7.51
CA LYS A 36 9.91 -10.98 -8.31
C LYS A 36 11.29 -10.75 -7.69
N GLY A 37 11.57 -11.33 -6.52
CA GLY A 37 12.82 -11.11 -5.80
C GLY A 37 12.99 -9.66 -5.34
N TYR A 38 11.89 -9.00 -4.95
CA TYR A 38 11.91 -7.65 -4.40
C TYR A 38 11.91 -7.68 -2.87
N HIS A 39 12.63 -6.74 -2.28
CA HIS A 39 12.64 -6.49 -0.85
C HIS A 39 11.64 -5.39 -0.50
N VAL A 40 10.54 -5.78 0.12
CA VAL A 40 9.50 -4.84 0.58
C VAL A 40 10.05 -4.07 1.78
N LYS A 41 10.24 -2.75 1.60
CA LYS A 41 10.79 -1.86 2.64
C LYS A 41 9.73 -1.40 3.64
N GLN A 42 8.53 -1.08 3.16
CA GLN A 42 7.42 -0.57 3.96
C GLN A 42 6.09 -0.78 3.21
N VAL A 43 5.01 -0.90 3.98
CA VAL A 43 3.63 -0.97 3.49
C VAL A 43 2.88 0.25 4.02
N PHE A 44 2.20 0.96 3.12
CA PHE A 44 1.40 2.16 3.39
C PHE A 44 -0.08 1.84 3.17
N ILE A 45 -0.96 2.31 4.05
CA ILE A 45 -2.38 1.95 4.05
C ILE A 45 -3.22 3.20 4.26
N ASP A 46 -4.20 3.44 3.39
CA ASP A 46 -5.21 4.49 3.55
C ASP A 46 -6.63 3.92 3.48
N ASP A 47 -7.56 4.51 4.22
CA ASP A 47 -8.98 4.18 4.27
C ASP A 47 -9.87 5.25 3.61
N LYS A 48 -9.26 6.14 2.83
CA LYS A 48 -9.90 7.25 2.13
C LYS A 48 -10.19 6.93 0.67
N SER A 49 -11.25 7.55 0.13
CA SER A 49 -11.60 7.45 -1.28
C SER A 49 -10.46 7.84 -2.23
N GLY A 50 -10.56 7.40 -3.49
CA GLY A 50 -9.57 7.68 -4.53
C GLY A 50 -9.63 9.07 -5.16
N ARG A 51 -10.49 9.96 -4.65
CA ARG A 51 -10.82 11.24 -5.32
C ARG A 51 -9.71 12.28 -5.23
N THR A 52 -8.83 12.19 -4.23
CA THR A 52 -7.71 13.10 -4.05
C THR A 52 -6.42 12.30 -3.83
N THR A 53 -5.28 12.95 -4.09
CA THR A 53 -3.95 12.45 -3.71
C THR A 53 -3.58 12.80 -2.27
N ASP A 54 -4.35 13.67 -1.61
CA ASP A 54 -4.16 14.08 -0.21
C ASP A 54 -4.62 12.99 0.75
N ARG A 55 -3.85 11.91 0.78
CA ARG A 55 -4.07 10.74 1.63
C ARG A 55 -2.82 10.52 2.49
N PRO A 56 -2.94 10.45 3.82
CA PRO A 56 -1.80 10.47 4.72
C PRO A 56 -0.70 9.46 4.38
N ALA A 57 -1.04 8.19 4.15
CA ALA A 57 -0.04 7.16 3.90
C ALA A 57 0.57 7.29 2.49
N LEU A 58 -0.23 7.72 1.50
CA LEU A 58 0.31 8.07 0.18
C LEU A 58 1.31 9.22 0.26
N GLN A 59 0.98 10.28 0.99
CA GLN A 59 1.84 11.44 1.16
C GLN A 59 3.13 11.07 1.90
N GLU A 60 3.06 10.18 2.89
CA GLU A 60 4.24 9.62 3.55
C GLU A 60 5.13 8.85 2.58
N MET A 61 4.55 7.94 1.79
CA MET A 61 5.28 7.16 0.78
C MET A 61 5.99 8.07 -0.22
N LEU A 62 5.29 9.08 -0.75
CA LEU A 62 5.85 10.03 -1.72
C LEU A 62 7.00 10.84 -1.10
N LYS A 63 6.89 11.26 0.16
CA LYS A 63 7.98 11.93 0.87
C LYS A 63 9.20 11.02 1.01
N ILE A 64 9.01 9.74 1.30
CA ILE A 64 10.11 8.78 1.42
C ILE A 64 10.80 8.57 0.07
N ILE A 65 10.03 8.37 -1.00
CA ILE A 65 10.58 8.15 -2.36
C ILE A 65 11.32 9.40 -2.87
N ASN A 66 10.87 10.59 -2.49
CA ASN A 66 11.49 11.85 -2.90
C ASN A 66 12.70 12.25 -2.06
N LYS A 67 12.91 11.65 -0.88
CA LYS A 67 14.13 11.85 -0.10
C LYS A 67 15.24 11.01 -0.73
N LYS A 68 16.19 11.71 -1.37
CA LYS A 68 17.44 11.13 -1.90
C LYS A 68 18.32 10.60 -0.78
#